data_AF-A0A1S2LHW4-F1
#
_entry.id   AF-A0A1S2LHW4-F1
#
_cell.length_a   1.000
_cell.length_b   1.000
_cell.length_c   1.000
_cell.angle_alpha   90.00
_cell.angle_beta   90.00
_cell.angle_gamma   90.00
#
_symmetry.space_group_name_H-M   'P 1'
#
loop_
_entity.id
_entity.type
_entity.pdbx_description
1 polymer ?
#
loop_
_entity_poly.entity_id
_entity_poly.type
_entity_poly.pdbx_seq_one_letter_code
_entity_poly.pdbx_strand_id
1 'polypeptide(L)'
;MTKRNVLLALVILTLMFISFEWIGFTNFKEKTMHHSTTTSGLVINKEVDENFNYYVYLNILDEKNGGTKEIKIVVPSENLWNLIELERAYFVVYQWSNNETPRLEQIEINDEFKETYMKDK
;
A
#
# COMPACT_ATOMS: atom_id res chain seq x y z
N MET A 1 -5.36 -29.65 -54.63
CA MET A 1 -4.50 -29.06 -53.58
C MET A 1 -3.18 -29.84 -53.56
N THR A 2 -2.04 -29.20 -53.80
CA THR A 2 -0.74 -29.89 -53.83
C THR A 2 -0.23 -30.12 -52.41
N LYS A 3 0.50 -31.21 -52.15
CA LYS A 3 1.08 -31.56 -50.83
C LYS A 3 1.85 -30.40 -50.18
N ARG A 4 2.42 -29.51 -51.00
CA ARG A 4 3.10 -28.26 -50.59
C ARG A 4 2.18 -27.28 -49.85
N ASN A 5 0.93 -27.13 -50.29
CA ASN A 5 -0.01 -26.20 -49.67
C ASN A 5 -0.50 -26.70 -48.31
N VAL A 6 -0.59 -28.03 -48.13
CA VAL A 6 -0.93 -28.66 -46.85
C VAL A 6 0.22 -28.49 -45.84
N LEU A 7 1.47 -28.67 -46.29
CA LEU A 7 2.64 -28.45 -45.45
C LEU A 7 2.75 -26.99 -44.98
N LEU A 8 2.50 -26.03 -45.87
CA LEU A 8 2.51 -24.61 -45.53
C LEU A 8 1.45 -24.25 -44.49
N ALA A 9 0.23 -24.80 -44.63
CA ALA A 9 -0.84 -24.57 -43.65
C ALA A 9 -0.48 -25.10 -42.26
N LEU A 10 0.17 -26.27 -42.17
CA LEU A 10 0.63 -26.85 -40.92
C LEU A 10 1.70 -25.99 -40.22
N VAL A 11 2.65 -25.43 -40.99
CA VAL A 11 3.70 -24.53 -40.44
C VAL A 11 3.10 -23.22 -39.90
N ILE A 12 2.09 -22.68 -40.58
CA ILE A 12 1.41 -21.46 -40.11
C ILE A 12 0.66 -21.76 -38.80
N LEU A 13 -0.01 -22.91 -38.72
CA LEU A 13 -0.76 -23.31 -37.53
C LEU A 13 0.14 -23.48 -36.30
N THR A 14 1.32 -24.10 -36.47
CA THR A 14 2.28 -24.27 -35.37
C THR A 14 2.90 -22.95 -34.92
N LEU A 15 3.19 -22.04 -35.85
CA LEU A 15 3.68 -20.69 -35.51
C LEU A 15 2.64 -19.87 -34.74
N MET A 16 1.36 -20.00 -35.08
CA MET A 16 0.27 -19.36 -34.32
C MET A 16 0.14 -19.91 -32.90
N PHE A 17 0.35 -21.22 -32.72
CA PHE A 17 0.26 -21.84 -31.40
C PHE A 17 1.40 -21.38 -30.46
N ILE A 18 2.63 -21.31 -30.99
CA ILE A 18 3.81 -20.87 -30.22
C ILE A 18 3.71 -19.39 -29.82
N SER A 19 3.20 -18.53 -30.70
CA SER A 19 3.03 -17.10 -30.38
C SER A 19 1.92 -16.85 -29.35
N PHE A 20 0.86 -17.67 -29.36
CA PHE A 20 -0.21 -17.59 -28.37
C PHE A 20 0.28 -17.96 -26.95
N GLU A 21 1.09 -19.02 -26.84
CA GLU A 21 1.71 -19.44 -25.56
C GLU A 21 2.66 -18.37 -24.99
N TRP A 22 3.43 -17.69 -25.84
CA TRP A 22 4.35 -16.63 -25.42
C TRP A 22 3.65 -15.37 -24.90
N ILE A 23 2.50 -15.00 -25.47
CA ILE A 23 1.67 -13.88 -24.99
C ILE A 23 1.07 -14.21 -23.60
N GLY A 24 0.76 -15.49 -23.34
CA GLY A 24 0.28 -15.94 -22.02
C GLY A 24 1.35 -15.86 -20.92
N PHE A 25 2.60 -16.19 -21.23
CA PHE A 25 3.68 -16.29 -20.24
C PHE A 25 4.28 -14.95 -19.82
N THR A 26 4.25 -13.93 -20.71
CA THR A 26 4.80 -12.59 -20.41
C THR A 26 3.86 -11.72 -19.56
N ASN A 27 2.62 -12.16 -19.34
CA ASN A 27 1.66 -11.51 -18.44
C ASN A 27 1.77 -12.00 -16.99
N PHE A 28 2.98 -12.35 -16.53
CA PHE A 28 3.27 -12.40 -15.10
C PHE A 28 3.20 -10.96 -14.59
N LYS A 29 1.98 -10.51 -14.23
CA LYS A 29 1.82 -9.32 -13.40
C LYS A 29 2.75 -9.52 -12.21
N GLU A 30 3.73 -8.64 -12.12
CA GLU A 30 4.60 -8.53 -10.96
C GLU A 30 3.72 -8.63 -9.73
N LYS A 31 3.91 -9.68 -8.93
CA LYS A 31 3.06 -9.96 -7.77
C LYS A 31 3.29 -8.81 -6.80
N THR A 32 2.44 -7.79 -6.83
CA THR A 32 2.47 -6.66 -5.90
C THR A 32 2.40 -7.24 -4.50
N MET A 33 3.53 -7.23 -3.78
CA MET A 33 3.56 -7.66 -2.40
C MET A 33 2.86 -6.58 -1.58
N HIS A 34 1.60 -6.85 -1.24
CA HIS A 34 0.84 -6.01 -0.34
C HIS A 34 1.24 -6.35 1.09
N HIS A 35 1.93 -5.42 1.74
CA HIS A 35 2.25 -5.50 3.15
C HIS A 35 1.15 -4.82 3.96
N SER A 36 0.86 -5.35 5.14
CA SER A 36 -0.07 -4.77 6.12
C SER A 36 0.59 -4.77 7.49
N THR A 37 0.37 -3.72 8.26
CA THR A 37 0.82 -3.65 9.65
C THR A 37 -0.13 -2.79 10.48
N THR A 38 0.04 -2.88 11.79
CA THR A 38 -0.79 -2.21 12.78
C THR A 38 0.09 -1.53 13.80
N THR A 39 -0.26 -0.32 14.22
CA THR A 39 0.50 0.40 15.25
C THR A 39 -0.42 1.36 16.00
N SER A 40 0.03 1.83 17.17
CA SER A 40 -0.60 2.96 17.84
C SER A 40 0.34 4.16 17.77
N GLY A 41 -0.21 5.33 17.47
CA GLY A 41 0.58 6.54 17.32
C GLY A 41 -0.18 7.81 17.67
N LEU A 42 0.57 8.84 18.06
CA LEU A 42 0.06 10.18 18.30
C LEU A 42 0.08 10.96 16.99
N VAL A 43 -1.05 11.54 16.59
CA VAL A 43 -1.11 12.42 15.42
C VAL A 43 -0.39 13.72 15.74
N ILE A 44 0.69 14.01 15.02
CA ILE A 44 1.50 15.22 15.23
C ILE A 44 1.31 16.26 14.14
N ASN A 45 0.88 15.85 12.94
CA ASN A 45 0.64 16.76 11.84
C ASN A 45 -0.39 16.19 10.85
N LYS A 46 -1.01 17.08 10.07
CA LYS A 46 -1.91 16.78 8.96
C LYS A 46 -1.55 17.67 7.78
N GLU A 47 -1.53 17.11 6.58
CA GLU A 47 -1.19 17.82 5.35
C GLU A 47 -2.16 17.43 4.23
N VAL A 48 -2.43 18.36 3.31
CA VAL A 48 -3.14 18.09 2.06
C VAL A 48 -2.23 18.57 0.94
N ASP A 49 -1.97 17.73 -0.05
CA ASP A 49 -1.16 18.11 -1.21
C ASP A 49 -1.99 18.85 -2.29
N GLU A 50 -1.31 19.27 -3.35
CA GLU A 50 -1.92 19.96 -4.51
C GLU A 50 -2.94 19.09 -5.27
N ASN A 51 -2.90 17.76 -5.08
CA ASN A 51 -3.80 16.79 -5.72
C ASN A 51 -4.95 16.37 -4.79
N PHE A 52 -5.16 17.07 -3.66
CA PHE A 52 -6.15 16.72 -2.64
C PHE A 52 -5.95 15.33 -2.02
N ASN A 53 -4.71 14.85 -1.97
CA ASN A 53 -4.34 13.70 -1.17
C ASN A 53 -4.17 14.14 0.29
N TYR A 54 -4.83 13.41 1.18
CA TYR A 54 -4.84 13.68 2.61
C TYR A 54 -3.75 12.86 3.30
N TYR A 55 -2.90 13.51 4.08
CA TYR A 55 -1.83 12.86 4.82
C TYR A 55 -1.95 13.12 6.31
N VAL A 56 -1.68 12.08 7.09
CA VAL A 56 -1.51 12.16 8.55
C VAL A 56 -0.09 11.72 8.91
N TYR A 57 0.51 12.43 9.85
CA TYR A 57 1.81 12.10 10.42
C TYR A 57 1.61 11.62 11.85
N LEU A 58 2.07 10.40 12.12
CA LEU A 58 1.96 9.76 13.43
C LEU A 58 3.35 9.56 14.03
N ASN A 59 3.51 9.92 15.30
CA ASN A 59 4.64 9.45 16.09
C ASN A 59 4.28 8.14 16.77
N ILE A 60 5.08 7.11 16.50
CA ILE A 60 4.97 5.77 17.06
C ILE A 60 6.20 5.46 17.91
N LEU A 61 6.10 4.51 18.83
CA LEU A 61 7.26 4.02 19.58
C LEU A 61 8.12 3.11 18.70
N ASP A 62 9.43 3.36 18.66
CA ASP A 62 10.41 2.52 17.98
C ASP A 62 11.02 1.55 18.99
N GLU A 63 10.43 0.35 19.07
CA GLU A 63 10.90 -0.72 19.96
C GLU A 63 12.34 -1.15 19.68
N LYS A 64 12.86 -0.95 18.46
CA LYS A 64 14.21 -1.38 18.09
C LYS A 64 15.28 -0.42 18.55
N ASN A 65 14.97 0.88 18.49
CA ASN A 65 15.93 1.94 18.77
C ASN A 65 15.67 2.67 20.11
N GLY A 66 14.59 2.32 20.83
CA GLY A 66 14.28 2.89 22.14
C GLY A 66 13.89 4.36 22.07
N GLY A 67 13.06 4.75 21.11
CA GLY A 67 12.66 6.15 20.91
C GLY A 67 11.33 6.27 20.17
N THR A 68 11.15 7.38 19.44
CA THR A 68 9.95 7.60 18.62
C THR A 68 10.32 7.67 17.15
N LYS A 69 9.47 7.10 16.30
CA LYS A 69 9.58 7.19 14.85
C LYS A 69 8.35 7.87 14.28
N GLU A 70 8.55 8.74 13.30
CA GLU A 70 7.47 9.34 12.53
C GLU A 70 7.09 8.42 11.35
N ILE A 71 5.79 8.27 11.11
CA ILE A 71 5.24 7.62 9.91
C ILE A 71 4.24 8.56 9.23
N LYS A 72 4.36 8.65 7.89
CA LYS A 72 3.41 9.36 7.03
C LYS A 72 2.44 8.35 6.42
N ILE A 73 1.13 8.59 6.57
CA ILE A 73 0.07 7.72 6.04
C ILE A 73 -0.90 8.53 5.18
N VAL A 74 -1.27 7.98 4.02
CA VAL A 74 -2.32 8.52 3.14
C VAL A 74 -3.70 8.11 3.66
N VAL A 75 -4.59 9.07 3.82
CA VAL A 75 -5.98 8.87 4.25
C VAL A 75 -6.89 8.81 3.01
N PRO A 76 -7.70 7.75 2.84
CA PRO A 76 -8.41 7.49 1.59
C PRO A 76 -9.61 8.41 1.31
N SER A 77 -10.09 9.18 2.29
CA SER A 77 -11.25 10.05 2.13
C SER A 77 -11.18 11.29 3.03
N GLU A 78 -11.77 12.38 2.54
CA GLU A 78 -11.88 13.64 3.28
C GLU A 78 -12.69 13.49 4.58
N ASN A 79 -13.78 12.71 4.53
CA ASN A 79 -14.61 12.45 5.71
C ASN A 79 -13.80 11.81 6.84
N LEU A 80 -12.97 10.82 6.53
CA LEU A 80 -12.12 10.19 7.53
C LEU A 80 -11.04 11.15 8.01
N TRP A 81 -10.43 11.90 7.09
CA TRP A 81 -9.43 12.91 7.43
C TRP A 81 -9.97 13.97 8.40
N ASN A 82 -11.22 14.41 8.23
CA ASN A 82 -11.88 15.37 9.12
C ASN A 82 -12.11 14.83 10.54
N LEU A 83 -12.22 13.51 10.71
CA LEU A 83 -12.40 12.86 12.02
C LEU A 83 -11.08 12.66 12.78
N ILE A 84 -9.94 12.80 12.10
CA ILE A 84 -8.62 12.63 12.70
C ILE A 84 -8.20 13.96 13.34
N GLU A 85 -8.01 13.95 14.65
CA GLU A 85 -7.63 15.11 15.46
C GLU A 85 -6.12 15.14 15.70
N LEU A 86 -5.55 16.35 15.70
CA LEU A 86 -4.16 16.57 16.12
C LEU A 86 -4.01 16.25 17.62
N GLU A 87 -2.81 15.80 18.01
CA GLU A 87 -2.46 15.44 19.39
C GLU A 87 -3.34 14.36 20.02
N ARG A 88 -4.09 13.62 19.18
CA ARG A 88 -4.87 12.48 19.60
C ARG A 88 -4.16 11.20 19.19
N ALA A 89 -4.27 10.19 20.04
CA ALA A 89 -3.68 8.89 19.81
C ALA A 89 -4.69 7.95 19.15
N TYR A 90 -4.21 7.21 18.18
CA TYR A 90 -5.01 6.26 17.43
C TYR A 90 -4.28 4.94 17.26
N PHE A 91 -5.04 3.85 17.28
CA PHE A 91 -4.65 2.58 16.71
C PHE A 91 -4.95 2.62 15.20
N VAL A 92 -3.96 2.32 14.37
CA VAL A 92 -4.07 2.37 12.91
C VAL A 92 -3.66 1.05 12.27
N VAL A 93 -4.40 0.66 11.24
CA VAL A 93 -4.05 -0.41 10.30
C VAL A 93 -3.75 0.24 8.96
N TYR A 94 -2.59 -0.07 8.39
CA TYR A 94 -2.20 0.50 7.10
C TYR A 94 -1.50 -0.53 6.21
N GLN A 95 -1.62 -0.31 4.91
CA GLN A 95 -1.03 -1.15 3.88
C GLN A 95 -0.08 -0.37 2.98
N TRP A 96 0.91 -1.04 2.43
CA TRP A 96 1.78 -0.47 1.41
C TRP A 96 2.22 -1.53 0.41
N SER A 97 2.44 -1.11 -0.82
CA SER A 97 3.21 -1.86 -1.81
C SER A 97 4.63 -1.30 -1.88
N ASN A 98 5.57 -2.07 -2.42
CA ASN A 98 6.99 -1.68 -2.51
C ASN A 98 7.19 -0.20 -2.90
N ASN A 99 7.93 0.54 -2.06
CA ASN A 99 8.27 1.97 -2.21
C ASN A 99 7.08 2.96 -2.23
N GLU A 100 5.85 2.53 -1.95
CA GLU A 100 4.70 3.43 -1.84
C GLU A 100 4.53 4.00 -0.42
N THR A 101 3.93 5.19 -0.33
CA THR A 101 3.51 5.72 0.98
C THR A 101 2.39 4.84 1.53
N PRO A 102 2.44 4.43 2.80
CA PRO A 102 1.39 3.63 3.40
C PRO A 102 0.02 4.28 3.30
N ARG A 103 -1.01 3.48 3.02
CA ARG A 103 -2.40 3.88 2.94
C ARG A 103 -3.17 3.36 4.15
N LEU A 104 -3.94 4.23 4.77
CA LEU A 104 -4.79 3.90 5.90
C LEU A 104 -5.94 2.97 5.47
N GLU A 105 -6.12 1.89 6.21
CA GLU A 105 -7.28 1.00 6.07
C GLU A 105 -8.28 1.19 7.21
N GLN A 106 -7.78 1.29 8.43
CA GLN A 106 -8.60 1.40 9.64
C GLN A 106 -7.92 2.31 10.65
N ILE A 107 -8.73 3.04 11.39
CA ILE A 107 -8.28 3.94 12.45
C ILE A 107 -9.30 3.93 13.59
N GLU A 108 -8.82 3.79 14.81
CA GLU A 108 -9.61 3.76 16.03
C GLU A 108 -8.94 4.60 17.10
N ILE A 109 -9.74 5.28 17.92
CA ILE A 109 -9.22 6.09 19.02
C ILE A 109 -8.54 5.17 20.04
N ASN A 110 -7.33 5.54 20.47
CA ASN A 110 -6.57 4.81 21.48
C ASN A 110 -6.05 5.78 22.55
N ASP A 111 -6.93 6.24 23.43
CA ASP A 111 -6.58 7.20 24.48
C ASP A 111 -5.59 6.62 25.51
N GLU A 112 -5.59 5.29 25.74
CA GLU A 112 -4.65 4.61 26.64
C GLU A 112 -3.19 4.74 26.17
N PHE A 113 -2.97 4.70 24.84
CA PHE A 113 -1.64 4.91 24.27
C PHE A 113 -1.13 6.33 24.54
N LYS A 114 -1.99 7.35 24.51
CA LYS A 114 -1.58 8.73 24.79
C LYS A 114 -1.01 8.87 26.20
N GLU A 115 -1.62 8.24 27.19
CA GLU A 115 -1.14 8.26 28.57
C GLU A 115 0.23 7.60 28.71
N THR A 116 0.45 6.49 28.01
CA THR A 116 1.72 5.76 28.02
C THR A 116 2.81 6.57 27.30
N TYR A 117 2.50 7.08 26.10
CA TYR A 117 3.41 7.89 25.30
C TYR A 117 3.88 9.16 26.01
N MET A 118 3.02 9.80 26.80
CA MET A 118 3.39 11.00 27.57
C MET A 118 4.20 10.69 28.83
N LYS A 119 4.18 9.45 29.36
CA LYS A 119 4.99 9.04 30.52
C LYS A 119 6.44 8.73 30.13
N ASP A 120 6.65 8.23 28.92
CA ASP A 120 7.96 7.79 28.42
C ASP A 120 8.74 8.88 27.67
N LYS A 121 8.20 10.10 27.59
CA LYS A 121 8.80 11.28 26.94
C LYS A 121 9.40 12.25 27.94
#